data_AF-A0A714KM92-F1
#
_entry.id   AF-A0A714KM92-F1
#
_cell.length_a   1.000
_cell.length_b   1.000
_cell.length_c   1.000
_cell.angle_alpha   90.00
_cell.angle_beta   90.00
_cell.angle_gamma   90.00
#
_symmetry.space_group_name_H-M   'P 1'
#
loop_
_entity.id
_entity.type
_entity.pdbx_description
1 polymer ?
#
loop_
_entity_poly.entity_id
_entity_poly.type
_entity_poly.pdbx_seq_one_letter_code
_entity_poly.pdbx_strand_id
1 'polypeptide(L)'
;MKKWRVMNREAICLQLADKINHLKNNDKIISERLAGIRLLYGVEPGPRTPVMYQPGIIFLFSGHKIGYINKRKFRYDANEYLLLTVPLP
;
A
#
# COMPACT_ATOMS: atom_id res chain seq x y z
N MET A 1 3.05 2.63 36.01
CA MET A 1 4.01 2.76 34.89
C MET A 1 3.78 1.60 33.92
N LYS A 2 3.17 1.84 32.75
CA LYS A 2 2.92 0.78 31.74
C LYS A 2 4.27 0.37 31.12
N LYS A 3 4.75 -0.81 31.50
CA LYS A 3 5.92 -1.46 30.91
C LYS A 3 5.53 -1.84 29.47
N TRP A 4 5.98 -1.07 28.48
CA TRP A 4 5.77 -1.40 27.08
C TRP A 4 6.49 -2.72 26.82
N ARG A 5 5.72 -3.78 26.56
CA ARG A 5 6.25 -5.10 26.25
C ARG A 5 7.11 -4.95 25.01
N VAL A 6 8.42 -5.21 25.10
CA VAL A 6 9.31 -5.29 23.94
C VAL A 6 8.73 -6.38 23.05
N MET A 7 8.07 -5.94 21.99
CA MET A 7 7.26 -6.78 21.13
C MET A 7 8.23 -7.49 20.18
N ASN A 8 8.22 -8.82 20.15
CA ASN A 8 9.14 -9.59 19.32
C ASN A 8 8.90 -9.24 17.84
N ARG A 9 9.84 -8.49 17.25
CA ARG A 9 9.74 -7.96 15.88
C ARG A 9 9.50 -9.07 14.86
N GLU A 10 10.13 -10.22 15.03
CA GLU A 10 9.97 -11.37 14.13
C GLU A 10 8.55 -11.93 14.18
N ALA A 11 8.00 -12.12 15.39
CA ALA A 11 6.64 -12.61 15.56
C ALA A 11 5.60 -11.66 14.92
N ILE A 12 5.82 -10.34 15.03
CA ILE A 12 4.96 -9.32 14.41
C ILE A 12 5.07 -9.38 12.89
N CYS A 13 6.29 -9.46 12.36
CA CYS A 13 6.53 -9.56 10.93
C CYS A 13 5.86 -10.81 10.34
N LEU A 14 5.94 -11.96 11.02
CA LEU A 14 5.27 -13.20 10.61
C LEU A 14 3.75 -13.05 10.63
N GLN A 15 3.19 -12.48 11.70
CA GLN A 15 1.74 -12.25 11.79
C GLN A 15 1.23 -11.26 10.73
N LEU A 16 2.00 -10.22 10.43
CA LEU A 16 1.67 -9.26 9.37
C LEU A 16 1.70 -9.92 7.99
N ALA A 17 2.73 -10.73 7.71
CA ALA A 17 2.85 -11.45 6.46
C ALA A 17 1.67 -12.40 6.24
N ASP A 18 1.29 -13.17 7.27
CA ASP A 18 0.14 -14.08 7.23
C ASP A 18 -1.17 -13.34 6.92
N LYS A 19 -1.43 -12.24 7.63
CA LYS A 19 -2.61 -11.38 7.37
C LYS A 19 -2.61 -10.80 5.96
N ILE A 20 -1.48 -10.30 5.47
CA ILE A 20 -1.37 -9.76 4.10
C ILE A 20 -1.66 -10.85 3.07
N ASN A 21 -1.12 -12.06 3.26
CA ASN A 21 -1.39 -13.19 2.37
C ASN A 21 -2.88 -13.57 2.37
N HIS A 22 -3.53 -13.59 3.53
CA HIS A 22 -4.96 -13.80 3.63
C HIS A 22 -5.75 -12.72 2.86
N LEU A 23 -5.35 -11.45 2.95
CA LEU A 23 -6.00 -10.36 2.22
C LEU A 23 -5.82 -10.50 0.71
N LYS A 24 -4.62 -10.86 0.24
CA LYS A 24 -4.34 -11.10 -1.19
C LYS A 24 -5.26 -12.14 -1.81
N ASN A 25 -5.51 -13.24 -1.08
CA ASN A 25 -6.37 -14.32 -1.54
C ASN A 25 -7.88 -13.96 -1.50
N ASN A 26 -8.26 -12.90 -0.80
CA ASN A 26 -9.64 -12.51 -0.55
C ASN A 26 -9.97 -11.09 -1.05
N ASP A 27 -9.19 -10.54 -1.99
CA ASP A 27 -9.33 -9.14 -2.45
C ASP A 27 -10.76 -8.80 -2.92
N LYS A 28 -11.44 -9.76 -3.57
CA LYS A 28 -12.83 -9.63 -3.98
C LYS A 28 -13.77 -9.42 -2.78
N ILE A 29 -13.57 -10.19 -1.71
CA ILE A 29 -14.36 -10.09 -0.47
C ILE A 29 -14.10 -8.75 0.24
N ILE A 30 -12.86 -8.25 0.19
CA ILE A 30 -12.53 -6.93 0.75
C ILE A 30 -13.29 -5.84 0.00
N SER A 31 -13.25 -5.87 -1.33
CA SER A 31 -13.92 -4.87 -2.17
C SER A 31 -15.44 -4.88 -1.98
N GLU A 32 -16.04 -6.04 -1.74
CA GLU A 32 -17.48 -6.19 -1.47
C GLU A 32 -17.87 -5.74 -0.04
N ARG A 33 -17.04 -6.00 0.97
CA ARG A 33 -17.34 -5.68 2.38
C ARG A 33 -16.92 -4.28 2.79
N LEU A 34 -15.92 -3.70 2.13
CA LEU A 34 -15.33 -2.40 2.43
C LEU A 34 -15.27 -1.56 1.15
N ALA A 35 -16.43 -1.06 0.74
CA ALA A 35 -16.54 -0.17 -0.42
C ALA A 35 -15.55 1.01 -0.29
N GLY A 36 -14.78 1.24 -1.35
CA GLY A 36 -13.76 2.30 -1.39
C GLY A 36 -12.37 1.88 -0.92
N ILE A 37 -12.19 0.66 -0.40
CA ILE A 37 -10.87 0.11 -0.06
C ILE A 37 -10.47 -0.90 -1.12
N ARG A 38 -9.23 -0.78 -1.63
CA ARG A 38 -8.65 -1.73 -2.58
C ARG A 38 -7.26 -2.14 -2.13
N LEU A 39 -6.93 -3.40 -2.28
CA LEU A 39 -5.58 -3.89 -2.01
C LEU A 39 -4.72 -3.71 -3.26
N LEU A 40 -3.52 -3.16 -3.09
CA LEU A 40 -2.51 -3.07 -4.13
C LEU A 40 -1.24 -3.78 -3.64
N TYR A 41 -0.67 -4.65 -4.46
CA TYR A 41 0.60 -5.30 -4.15
C TYR A 41 1.38 -5.64 -5.42
N GLY A 42 2.71 -5.72 -5.28
CA GLY A 42 3.64 -6.25 -6.28
C GLY A 42 4.73 -7.02 -5.55
N VAL A 43 5.15 -8.14 -6.13
CA VAL A 43 6.19 -9.00 -5.54
C VAL A 43 7.58 -8.75 -6.14
N GLU A 44 7.63 -8.03 -7.26
CA GLU A 44 8.85 -7.70 -7.99
C GLU A 44 8.86 -6.23 -8.43
N PRO A 45 10.04 -5.63 -8.65
CA PRO A 45 10.14 -4.30 -9.24
C PRO A 45 9.55 -4.28 -10.65
N GLY A 46 8.54 -3.44 -10.89
CA GLY A 46 7.98 -3.21 -12.21
C GLY A 46 8.70 -2.09 -12.96
N PRO A 47 8.83 -2.16 -14.30
CA PRO A 47 9.34 -1.04 -15.11
C PRO A 47 8.39 0.16 -15.03
N ARG A 48 8.85 1.32 -15.52
CA ARG A 48 8.00 2.51 -15.61
C ARG A 48 6.88 2.27 -16.61
N THR A 49 5.64 2.26 -16.12
CA THR A 49 4.43 2.08 -16.92
C THR A 49 3.42 3.20 -16.64
N PRO A 50 2.63 3.64 -17.65
CA PRO A 50 1.48 4.51 -17.43
C PRO A 50 0.46 3.83 -16.51
N VAL A 51 -0.11 4.57 -15.55
CA VAL A 51 -1.10 4.04 -14.61
C VAL A 51 -2.17 5.09 -14.33
N MET A 52 -3.43 4.76 -14.64
CA MET A 52 -4.59 5.52 -14.23
C MET A 52 -5.00 5.13 -12.81
N TYR A 53 -4.85 6.04 -11.85
CA TYR A 53 -5.38 5.86 -10.50
C TYR A 53 -6.76 6.49 -10.38
N GLN A 54 -7.68 5.79 -9.72
CA GLN A 54 -8.92 6.44 -9.24
C GLN A 54 -8.57 7.45 -8.13
N PRO A 55 -9.34 8.54 -8.00
CA PRO A 55 -9.21 9.45 -6.87
C PRO A 55 -9.25 8.71 -5.54
N GLY A 56 -8.40 9.11 -4.60
CA GLY A 56 -8.28 8.46 -3.30
C GLY A 56 -6.93 8.72 -2.62
N ILE A 57 -6.72 8.03 -1.51
CA ILE A 57 -5.49 8.07 -0.72
C ILE A 57 -4.85 6.69 -0.77
N ILE A 58 -3.55 6.63 -1.11
CA ILE A 58 -2.79 5.39 -1.20
C ILE A 58 -1.74 5.35 -0.09
N PHE A 59 -1.90 4.39 0.81
CA PHE A 59 -0.94 4.07 1.85
C PHE A 59 -0.08 2.88 1.42
N LEU A 60 1.24 3.03 1.44
CA LEU A 60 2.17 1.95 1.12
C LEU A 60 2.84 1.46 2.41
N PHE A 61 2.53 0.22 2.81
CA PHE A 61 3.06 -0.34 4.06
C PHE A 61 4.46 -0.95 3.91
N SER A 62 4.88 -1.27 2.70
CA SER A 62 6.19 -1.86 2.41
C SER A 62 6.68 -1.46 1.04
N GLY A 63 8.00 -1.31 0.92
CA GLY A 63 8.64 -0.82 -0.30
C GLY A 63 8.38 0.66 -0.53
N HIS A 64 8.44 1.07 -1.80
CA HIS A 64 8.15 2.42 -2.23
C HIS A 64 7.67 2.41 -3.67
N LYS A 65 6.99 3.47 -4.10
CA LYS A 65 6.65 3.69 -5.50
C LYS A 65 7.07 5.08 -5.92
N ILE A 66 7.50 5.19 -7.18
CA ILE A 66 7.94 6.42 -7.81
C ILE A 66 6.94 6.79 -8.89
N GLY A 67 6.32 7.96 -8.74
CA GLY A 67 5.44 8.55 -9.73
C GLY A 67 6.13 9.65 -10.53
N TYR A 68 5.68 9.83 -11.76
CA TYR A 68 6.16 10.87 -12.67
C TYR A 68 4.97 11.58 -13.29
N ILE A 69 4.88 12.90 -13.14
CA ILE A 69 3.85 13.74 -13.77
C ILE A 69 4.56 14.94 -14.40
N ASN A 70 4.46 15.08 -15.72
CA ASN A 70 5.21 16.08 -16.48
C ASN A 70 6.71 16.00 -16.16
N LYS A 71 7.28 17.08 -15.61
CA LYS A 71 8.69 17.18 -15.21
C LYS A 71 8.93 16.84 -13.73
N ARG A 72 7.89 16.43 -12.99
CA ARG A 72 7.96 16.14 -11.55
C ARG A 72 8.10 14.64 -11.30
N LYS A 73 8.99 14.29 -10.39
CA LYS A 73 9.16 12.95 -9.82
C LYS A 73 8.78 13.04 -8.35
N PHE A 74 7.98 12.09 -7.86
CA PHE A 74 7.63 12.00 -6.45
C PHE A 74 7.74 10.54 -6.00
N ARG A 75 8.03 10.35 -4.72
CA ARG A 75 8.12 9.05 -4.08
C ARG A 75 7.05 8.98 -2.99
N TYR A 76 6.47 7.82 -2.80
CA TYR A 76 5.61 7.52 -1.66
C TYR A 76 5.95 6.14 -1.12
N ASP A 77 5.98 6.04 0.20
CA ASP A 77 6.37 4.87 0.98
C ASP A 77 5.70 4.90 2.36
N ALA A 78 6.27 4.25 3.38
CA ALA A 78 5.69 4.21 4.71
C ALA A 78 5.58 5.58 5.39
N ASN A 79 6.36 6.58 4.96
CA ASN A 79 6.37 7.92 5.56
C ASN A 79 5.54 8.93 4.75
N GLU A 80 5.49 8.77 3.43
CA GLU A 80 4.83 9.68 2.50
C GLU A 80 3.73 8.94 1.75
N TYR A 81 2.49 9.40 1.82
CA TYR A 81 1.35 8.78 1.11
C TYR A 81 0.99 9.57 -0.16
N LEU A 82 0.34 8.92 -1.12
CA LEU A 82 -0.16 9.57 -2.32
C LEU A 82 -1.62 9.96 -2.17
N LEU A 83 -1.95 11.25 -2.33
CA LEU A 83 -3.31 11.78 -2.40
C LEU A 83 -3.64 12.18 -3.85
N LEU A 84 -4.78 11.72 -4.34
CA LEU A 84 -5.32 12.05 -5.66
C LEU A 84 -6.75 12.53 -5.52
N THR A 85 -7.00 13.79 -5.92
CA THR A 85 -8.35 14.38 -5.90
C THR A 85 -9.07 14.28 -7.24
N VAL A 86 -8.31 14.02 -8.32
CA VAL A 86 -8.80 13.80 -9.68
C VAL A 86 -8.06 12.63 -10.32
N PRO A 87 -8.65 11.94 -11.31
CA PRO A 87 -7.92 10.93 -12.08
C PRO A 87 -6.70 11.58 -12.75
N LEU A 88 -5.53 10.96 -12.63
CA LEU A 88 -4.33 11.39 -13.32
C LEU A 88 -4.08 10.51 -14.56
N PRO A 89 -3.80 11.11 -15.74
CA PRO A 89 -3.39 10.40 -16.96
C PRO A 89 -1.99 9.80 -16.87
#